data_AF-A0A1H0R8E0-F1
#
_entry.id   AF-A0A1H0R8E0-F1
#
_cell.length_a   1.000
_cell.length_b   1.000
_cell.length_c   1.000
_cell.angle_alpha   90.00
_cell.angle_beta   90.00
_cell.angle_gamma   90.00
#
_symmetry.space_group_name_H-M   'P 1'
#
loop_
_entity.id
_entity.type
_entity.pdbx_description
1 polymer ?
#
loop_
_entity_poly.entity_id
_entity_poly.type
_entity_poly.pdbx_seq_one_letter_code
_entity_poly.pdbx_strand_id
1 'polypeptide(L)'
;MSFDQYHEPANELSAETRTFARMIVSLTEEAEAINWYEQRISVEPDKAAKAIMQNAQQEEFKHFGMDLEFLLRKKPVWRKTLQAILFQKGDIVKLGSKGEEAAE
;
A
#
# COMPACT_ATOMS: atom_id res chain seq x y z
N MET A 1 19.42 -2.55 6.33
CA MET A 1 19.60 -2.86 4.90
C MET A 1 19.32 -1.59 4.15
N SER A 2 20.26 -1.11 3.34
CA SER A 2 20.02 0.06 2.48
C SER A 2 19.13 -0.42 1.34
N PHE A 3 17.87 0.02 1.29
CA PHE A 3 17.04 -0.17 0.11
C PHE A 3 17.50 0.85 -0.92
N ASP A 4 18.10 0.37 -2.02
CA ASP A 4 18.21 1.22 -3.21
C ASP A 4 16.78 1.46 -3.70
N GLN A 5 16.33 2.72 -3.60
CA GLN A 5 14.98 3.15 -3.97
C GLN A 5 14.63 2.85 -5.44
N TYR A 6 15.63 2.60 -6.28
CA TYR A 6 15.48 2.39 -7.71
C TYR A 6 16.20 1.11 -8.15
N HIS A 7 15.57 0.34 -9.03
CA HIS A 7 16.20 -0.80 -9.70
C HIS A 7 16.96 -0.40 -10.97
N GLU A 8 16.78 0.84 -11.43
CA GLU A 8 17.44 1.40 -12.63
C GLU A 8 18.17 2.70 -12.26
N PRO A 9 19.17 3.14 -13.04
CA PRO A 9 19.90 4.38 -12.78
C PRO A 9 18.96 5.58 -12.63
N ALA A 10 19.04 6.28 -11.49
CA ALA A 10 18.10 7.36 -11.17
C ALA A 10 18.12 8.53 -12.18
N ASN A 11 19.23 8.72 -12.89
CA ASN A 11 19.39 9.71 -13.96
C ASN A 11 18.69 9.33 -15.28
N GLU A 12 18.33 8.05 -15.46
CA GLU A 12 17.56 7.57 -16.61
C GLU A 12 16.05 7.59 -16.37
N LEU A 13 15.64 7.75 -15.10
CA LEU A 13 14.23 7.80 -14.72
C LEU A 13 13.66 9.21 -14.88
N SER A 14 12.48 9.31 -15.48
CA SER A 14 11.73 10.57 -15.53
C SER A 14 11.34 11.06 -14.12
N ALA A 15 11.14 12.37 -13.97
CA ALA A 15 10.70 12.97 -12.71
C ALA A 15 9.36 12.37 -12.21
N GLU A 16 8.47 12.03 -13.14
CA GLU A 16 7.22 11.34 -12.82
C GLU A 16 7.49 9.93 -12.26
N THR A 17 8.35 9.14 -12.91
CA THR A 17 8.70 7.78 -12.45
C THR A 17 9.36 7.82 -11.08
N ARG A 18 10.24 8.78 -10.84
CA ARG A 18 10.87 8.98 -9.51
C ARG A 18 9.85 9.40 -8.45
N THR A 19 8.82 10.14 -8.82
CA THR A 19 7.70 10.45 -7.91
C THR A 19 6.86 9.22 -7.62
N PHE A 20 6.55 8.44 -8.63
CA PHE A 20 5.84 7.17 -8.48
C PHE A 20 6.61 6.21 -7.56
N ALA A 21 7.91 6.04 -7.77
CA ALA A 21 8.77 5.22 -6.92
C ALA A 21 8.77 5.67 -5.46
N ARG A 22 8.84 6.99 -5.19
CA ARG A 22 8.73 7.54 -3.83
C ARG A 22 7.41 7.13 -3.16
N MET A 23 6.30 7.27 -3.87
CA MET A 23 4.98 6.92 -3.33
C MET A 23 4.80 5.41 -3.14
N ILE A 24 5.41 4.57 -3.99
CA ILE A 24 5.42 3.11 -3.81
C ILE A 24 6.20 2.72 -2.56
N VAL A 25 7.37 3.35 -2.32
CA VAL A 25 8.15 3.11 -1.11
C VAL A 25 7.34 3.52 0.12
N SER A 26 6.73 4.70 0.14
CA SER A 26 5.87 5.12 1.25
C SER A 26 4.73 4.13 1.51
N LEU A 27 3.98 3.75 0.48
CA LEU A 27 2.92 2.72 0.62
C LEU A 27 3.45 1.39 1.21
N THR A 28 4.67 1.00 0.84
CA THR A 28 5.31 -0.23 1.33
C THR A 28 5.70 -0.10 2.80
N GLU A 29 6.29 1.03 3.19
CA GLU A 29 6.65 1.33 4.58
C GLU A 29 5.41 1.33 5.49
N GLU A 30 4.29 1.89 5.03
CA GLU A 30 3.02 1.85 5.78
C GLU A 30 2.50 0.41 5.95
N ALA A 31 2.57 -0.42 4.90
CA ALA A 31 2.20 -1.82 4.98
C ALA A 31 3.09 -2.63 5.94
N GLU A 32 4.40 -2.35 5.96
CA GLU A 32 5.35 -2.93 6.90
C GLU A 32 5.04 -2.52 8.34
N ALA A 33 4.78 -1.23 8.57
CA ALA A 33 4.42 -0.72 9.88
C ALA A 33 3.13 -1.35 10.42
N ILE A 34 2.09 -1.46 9.57
CA ILE A 34 0.84 -2.16 9.88
C ILE A 34 1.13 -3.59 10.33
N ASN A 35 1.92 -4.33 9.55
CA ASN A 35 2.28 -5.72 9.85
C ASN A 35 3.06 -5.84 11.17
N TRP A 36 4.03 -4.95 11.41
CA TRP A 36 4.80 -4.98 12.65
C TRP A 36 3.95 -4.68 13.87
N TYR A 37 3.07 -3.68 13.80
CA TYR A 37 2.16 -3.39 14.89
C TYR A 37 1.19 -4.54 15.14
N GLU A 38 0.64 -5.18 14.10
CA GLU A 38 -0.26 -6.33 14.24
C GLU A 38 0.40 -7.44 15.06
N GLN A 39 1.65 -7.78 14.71
CA GLN A 39 2.43 -8.79 15.43
C GLN A 39 2.69 -8.38 16.88
N ARG A 40 3.15 -7.15 17.13
CA ARG A 40 3.46 -6.66 18.48
C ARG A 40 2.22 -6.62 19.38
N ILE A 41 1.12 -6.07 18.88
CA ILE A 41 -0.18 -5.98 19.58
C ILE A 41 -0.68 -7.37 20.01
N SER A 42 -0.42 -8.39 19.20
CA SER A 42 -0.86 -9.76 19.47
C SER A 42 -0.21 -10.39 20.71
N VAL A 43 1.03 -9.99 21.03
CA VAL A 43 1.81 -10.57 22.13
C VAL A 43 2.10 -9.61 23.30
N GLU A 44 1.83 -8.31 23.15
CA GLU A 44 2.18 -7.29 24.16
C GLU A 44 1.34 -7.42 25.45
N PRO A 45 1.98 -7.66 26.62
CA PRO A 45 1.29 -7.72 27.90
C PRO A 45 1.00 -6.36 28.53
N ASP A 46 1.79 -5.32 28.25
CA ASP A 46 1.59 -3.99 28.82
C ASP A 46 0.45 -3.24 28.12
N LYS A 47 -0.56 -2.86 28.90
CA LYS A 47 -1.78 -2.23 28.37
C LYS A 47 -1.53 -0.85 27.77
N ALA A 48 -0.59 -0.08 28.32
CA ALA A 48 -0.27 1.25 27.81
C ALA A 48 0.51 1.15 26.49
N ALA A 49 1.50 0.26 26.43
CA ALA A 49 2.23 -0.01 25.19
C ALA A 49 1.29 -0.51 24.08
N LYS A 50 0.39 -1.45 24.40
CA LYS A 50 -0.61 -1.96 23.45
C LYS A 50 -1.53 -0.87 22.92
N ALA A 51 -2.03 0.01 23.79
CA ALA A 51 -2.89 1.12 23.38
C ALA A 51 -2.15 2.11 22.47
N ILE A 52 -0.87 2.41 22.74
CA ILE A 52 -0.05 3.27 21.87
C ILE A 52 0.12 2.63 20.50
N MET A 53 0.45 1.33 20.44
CA MET A 53 0.65 0.63 19.18
C MET A 53 -0.65 0.53 18.36
N GLN A 54 -1.79 0.31 19.01
CA GLN A 54 -3.10 0.30 18.33
C GLN A 54 -3.42 1.66 17.73
N ASN A 55 -3.16 2.75 18.46
CA ASN A 55 -3.37 4.10 17.94
C ASN A 55 -2.44 4.37 16.75
N ALA A 56 -1.16 4.04 16.86
CA ALA A 56 -0.19 4.22 15.78
C ALA A 56 -0.59 3.41 14.53
N GLN A 57 -0.93 2.13 14.69
CA GLN A 57 -1.38 1.28 13.57
C GLN A 57 -2.60 1.85 12.84
N GLN A 58 -3.56 2.43 13.58
CA GLN A 58 -4.74 3.02 12.98
C GLN A 58 -4.40 4.24 12.10
N GLU A 59 -3.36 5.00 12.47
CA GLU A 59 -2.87 6.10 11.64
C GLU A 59 -2.22 5.59 10.34
N GLU A 60 -1.51 4.45 10.38
CA GLU A 60 -0.89 3.87 9.18
C GLU A 60 -1.92 3.38 8.17
N PHE A 61 -3.10 2.91 8.59
CA PHE A 61 -4.20 2.60 7.65
C PHE A 61 -4.61 3.83 6.82
N LYS A 62 -4.62 5.00 7.46
CA LYS A 62 -4.93 6.27 6.79
C LYS A 62 -3.80 6.67 5.84
N HIS A 63 -2.55 6.57 6.26
CA HIS A 63 -1.39 6.85 5.39
C HIS A 63 -1.36 5.92 4.17
N PHE A 64 -1.51 4.61 4.39
CA PHE A 64 -1.61 3.61 3.32
C PHE A 64 -2.72 3.96 2.31
N GLY A 65 -3.91 4.31 2.79
CA GLY A 65 -5.04 4.68 1.93
C GLY A 65 -4.76 5.94 1.10
N MET A 66 -4.09 6.94 1.68
CA MET A 66 -3.73 8.18 0.99
C MET A 66 -2.70 7.93 -0.12
N ASP A 67 -1.68 7.13 0.17
CA ASP A 67 -0.63 6.79 -0.79
C ASP A 67 -1.17 5.94 -1.94
N LEU A 68 -2.01 4.94 -1.63
CA LEU A 68 -2.67 4.12 -2.63
C LEU A 68 -3.52 4.96 -3.56
N GLU A 69 -4.38 5.84 -3.04
CA GLU A 69 -5.23 6.69 -3.88
C GLU A 69 -4.42 7.61 -4.79
N PHE A 70 -3.29 8.17 -4.33
CA PHE A 70 -2.40 8.93 -5.21
C PHE A 70 -1.92 8.08 -6.39
N LEU A 71 -1.45 6.86 -6.12
CA LEU A 71 -0.95 5.94 -7.15
C LEU A 71 -2.05 5.55 -8.15
N LEU A 72 -3.28 5.30 -7.69
CA LEU A 72 -4.42 4.99 -8.55
C LEU A 72 -4.80 6.16 -9.46
N ARG A 73 -4.66 7.41 -9.00
CA ARG A 73 -4.85 8.60 -9.85
C ARG A 73 -3.77 8.72 -10.93
N LYS A 74 -2.58 8.16 -10.71
CA LYS A 74 -1.46 8.18 -11.67
C LYS A 74 -1.47 7.00 -12.64
N LYS A 75 -2.16 5.89 -12.31
CA LYS A 75 -2.25 4.70 -13.16
C LYS A 75 -3.71 4.29 -13.40
N PRO A 76 -4.35 4.82 -14.46
CA PRO A 76 -5.75 4.54 -14.78
C PRO A 76 -6.09 3.05 -14.92
N VAL A 77 -5.18 2.26 -15.51
CA VAL A 77 -5.32 0.80 -15.63
C VAL A 77 -5.43 0.16 -14.24
N TRP A 78 -4.50 0.47 -13.33
CA TRP A 78 -4.51 -0.03 -11.95
C TRP A 78 -5.80 0.36 -11.22
N ARG A 79 -6.24 1.62 -11.37
CA ARG A 79 -7.51 2.10 -10.80
C ARG A 79 -8.70 1.28 -11.29
N LYS A 80 -8.80 1.03 -12.59
CA LYS A 80 -9.90 0.26 -13.20
C LYS A 80 -9.92 -1.18 -12.68
N THR A 81 -8.75 -1.83 -12.58
CA THR A 81 -8.63 -3.16 -11.99
C THR A 81 -9.10 -3.18 -10.53
N LEU A 82 -8.66 -2.23 -9.69
CA LEU A 82 -9.06 -2.21 -8.28
C LEU A 82 -10.55 -1.89 -8.06
N GLN A 83 -11.19 -1.12 -8.94
CA GLN A 83 -12.64 -0.87 -8.85
C GLN A 83 -13.48 -2.15 -9.01
N ALA A 84 -12.97 -3.15 -9.75
CA ALA A 84 -13.64 -4.45 -9.87
C ALA A 84 -13.44 -5.35 -8.64
N ILE A 85 -12.39 -5.09 -7.83
CA ILE A 85 -11.99 -5.94 -6.69
C ILE A 85 -12.51 -5.36 -5.36
N LEU A 86 -12.26 -4.08 -5.12
CA LEU A 86 -12.48 -3.44 -3.82
C LEU A 86 -13.97 -3.26 -3.54
N PHE A 87 -14.33 -3.49 -2.27
CA PHE A 87 -15.70 -3.35 -1.75
C PHE A 87 -16.76 -4.24 -2.41
N GLN A 88 -16.32 -5.29 -3.11
CA GLN A 88 -17.19 -6.31 -3.68
C GLN A 88 -17.29 -7.54 -2.79
N LYS A 89 -18.41 -8.27 -2.90
CA LYS A 89 -18.57 -9.59 -2.27
C LYS A 89 -18.15 -10.69 -3.25
N GLY A 90 -17.75 -11.85 -2.72
CA GLY A 90 -17.50 -13.05 -3.50
C GLY A 90 -16.00 -13.36 -3.64
N ASP A 91 -15.68 -14.12 -4.69
CA ASP A 91 -14.34 -14.64 -4.94
C ASP A 91 -13.42 -13.54 -5.49
N ILE A 92 -12.41 -13.17 -4.70
CA ILE A 92 -11.46 -12.09 -5.02
C ILE A 92 -10.65 -12.40 -6.28
N VAL A 93 -10.26 -13.66 -6.50
CA VAL A 93 -9.46 -14.05 -7.68
C VAL A 93 -10.31 -13.88 -8.95
N LYS A 94 -11.57 -14.31 -8.93
CA LYS A 94 -12.50 -14.12 -10.06
C LYS A 94 -12.80 -12.65 -10.33
N LEU A 95 -12.91 -11.83 -9.29
CA LEU A 95 -13.09 -10.38 -9.43
C LEU A 95 -11.83 -9.72 -10.01
N GLY A 96 -10.64 -10.19 -9.61
CA GLY A 96 -9.36 -9.78 -10.15
C GLY A 96 -9.25 -10.03 -11.65
N SER A 97 -9.54 -11.26 -12.10
CA SER A 97 -9.51 -11.60 -13.53
C SER A 97 -10.47 -10.74 -14.35
N LYS A 98 -11.70 -10.50 -13.86
CA LYS A 98 -12.66 -9.60 -14.52
C LYS A 98 -12.16 -8.15 -14.57
N GLY A 99 -11.49 -7.70 -13.50
CA GLY A 99 -10.91 -6.36 -13.44
C GLY A 99 -9.75 -6.17 -14.40
N GLU A 100 -8.92 -7.20 -14.59
CA GLU A 100 -7.84 -7.25 -15.58
C GLU A 100 -8.39 -7.21 -17.00
N GLU A 101 -9.30 -8.12 -17.36
CA GLU A 101 -9.97 -8.15 -18.68
C GLU A 101 -10.67 -6.82 -18.99
N ALA A 102 -11.27 -6.19 -17.98
CA ALA A 102 -11.89 -4.89 -18.17
C ALA A 102 -10.85 -3.80 -18.37
N ALA A 103 -9.64 -3.89 -17.82
CA ALA A 103 -8.64 -2.84 -17.82
C ALA A 103 -7.73 -2.81 -19.06
N GLU A 104 -7.73 -3.89 -19.84
CA GLU A 104 -7.22 -3.97 -21.23
C GLU A 104 -8.09 -3.14 -22.20
#